data_AF-A0A7Y2U7Y5-F1
#
_entry.id   AF-A0A7Y2U7Y5-F1
#
_cell.length_a   1.000
_cell.length_b   1.000
_cell.length_c   1.000
_cell.angle_alpha   90.00
_cell.angle_beta   90.00
_cell.angle_gamma   90.00
#
_symmetry.space_group_name_H-M   'P 1'
#
loop_
_entity.id
_entity.type
_entity.pdbx_description
1 polymer ?
#
loop_
_entity_poly.entity_id
_entity_poly.type
_entity_poly.pdbx_seq_one_letter_code
_entity_poly.pdbx_strand_id
1 'polypeptide(L)'
;MHARINPWGVKMDGPAKVVVPVLKQIHAAGKGIIGMKLIGEGKFRDDKAKINEALRFSLDLKCIDALIVGFEKQEEIVDYKKRLTAALEAR
;
A
#
# COMPACT_ATOMS: atom_id res chain seq x y z
N MET A 1 -3.36 -1.23 13.74
CA MET A 1 -1.88 -1.19 13.74
C MET A 1 -1.41 -0.55 12.44
N HIS A 2 -0.38 0.31 12.47
CA HIS A 2 0.19 0.88 11.25
C HIS A 2 1.33 -0.01 10.74
N ALA A 3 1.32 -0.33 9.46
CA ALA A 3 2.33 -1.17 8.82
C ALA A 3 2.86 -0.51 7.55
N ARG A 4 4.19 -0.54 7.38
CA ARG A 4 4.84 -0.05 6.16
C ARG A 4 4.78 -1.15 5.11
N ILE A 5 4.19 -0.88 3.94
CA ILE A 5 3.93 -1.93 2.97
C ILE A 5 4.10 -1.45 1.52
N ASN A 6 4.91 -2.17 0.74
CA ASN A 6 5.05 -2.07 -0.71
C ASN A 6 5.74 -3.33 -1.27
N PRO A 7 5.64 -3.62 -2.58
CA PRO A 7 6.20 -4.83 -3.19
C PRO A 7 7.71 -5.01 -3.00
N TRP A 8 8.46 -3.90 -2.88
CA TRP A 8 9.92 -3.90 -2.99
C TRP A 8 10.65 -3.89 -1.63
N GLY A 9 9.94 -3.81 -0.50
CA GLY A 9 10.58 -3.71 0.82
C GLY A 9 11.22 -2.33 1.08
N VAL A 10 10.98 -1.34 0.21
CA VAL A 10 11.61 -0.02 0.30
C VAL A 10 10.98 0.76 1.44
N LYS A 11 11.78 1.22 2.40
CA LYS A 11 11.27 1.94 3.58
C LYS A 11 10.26 1.13 4.39
N MET A 12 10.40 -0.20 4.40
CA MET A 12 9.65 -1.12 5.25
C MET A 12 10.50 -1.65 6.40
N ASP A 13 9.88 -2.39 7.32
CA ASP A 13 10.54 -3.15 8.40
C ASP A 13 11.39 -4.33 7.90
N GLY A 14 11.25 -4.69 6.62
CA GLY A 14 12.02 -5.75 5.96
C GLY A 14 11.48 -6.06 4.57
N PRO A 15 11.99 -7.12 3.92
CA PRO A 15 11.48 -7.59 2.64
C PRO A 15 9.99 -7.95 2.72
N ALA A 16 9.23 -7.69 1.66
CA ALA A 16 7.80 -7.99 1.61
C ALA A 16 7.49 -9.46 1.94
N LYS A 17 8.33 -10.40 1.48
CA LYS A 17 8.22 -11.84 1.77
C LYS A 17 8.28 -12.19 3.26
N VAL A 18 8.85 -11.33 4.10
CA VAL A 18 8.96 -11.53 5.56
C VAL A 18 7.84 -10.78 6.28
N VAL A 19 7.57 -9.53 5.88
CA VAL A 19 6.58 -8.68 6.56
C VAL A 19 5.15 -9.15 6.29
N VAL A 20 4.81 -9.52 5.05
CA VAL A 20 3.44 -9.89 4.66
C VAL A 20 2.87 -11.07 5.47
N PRO A 21 3.59 -12.19 5.67
CA PRO A 21 3.10 -13.29 6.51
C PRO A 21 2.73 -12.86 7.92
N VAL A 22 3.55 -11.99 8.54
CA VAL A 22 3.30 -11.47 9.89
C VAL A 22 2.05 -10.60 9.92
N LEU A 23 1.86 -9.72 8.93
CA LEU A 23 0.64 -8.91 8.82
C LEU A 23 -0.61 -9.80 8.66
N LYS A 24 -0.53 -10.87 7.87
CA LYS A 24 -1.65 -11.82 7.73
C LYS A 24 -1.99 -12.52 9.03
N GLN A 25 -1.01 -12.91 9.85
CA GLN A 25 -1.25 -13.49 11.17
C GLN A 25 -1.95 -12.50 12.11
N ILE A 26 -1.51 -11.23 12.10
CA ILE A 26 -2.08 -10.18 12.95
C ILE A 26 -3.53 -9.88 12.54
N HIS A 27 -3.81 -9.81 11.24
CA HIS A 27 -5.16 -9.65 10.73
C HIS A 27 -6.05 -10.86 11.08
N ALA A 28 -5.54 -12.10 10.92
CA ALA A 28 -6.25 -13.31 11.31
C ALA A 28 -6.55 -13.38 12.82
N ALA A 29 -5.73 -12.73 13.65
CA ALA A 29 -5.98 -12.54 15.08
C ALA A 29 -7.02 -11.43 15.39
N GLY A 30 -7.72 -10.92 14.38
CA GLY A 30 -8.79 -9.93 14.52
C GLY A 30 -8.30 -8.49 14.71
N LYS A 31 -7.05 -8.18 14.34
CA LYS A 31 -6.51 -6.82 14.47
C LYS A 31 -6.53 -6.10 13.13
N GLY A 32 -7.13 -4.91 13.10
CA GLY A 32 -7.12 -4.05 11.92
C GLY A 32 -5.73 -3.52 11.57
N ILE A 33 -5.40 -3.50 10.28
CA ILE A 33 -4.12 -3.07 9.74
C ILE A 33 -4.32 -1.88 8.80
N ILE A 34 -3.58 -0.82 9.07
CA ILE A 34 -3.54 0.40 8.27
C ILE A 34 -2.20 0.42 7.53
N GLY A 35 -2.24 0.32 6.21
CA GLY A 35 -1.06 0.38 5.34
C GLY A 35 -0.57 1.81 5.16
N MET A 36 0.74 2.02 5.31
CA MET A 36 1.41 3.30 5.08
C MET A 36 2.71 3.12 4.27
N LYS A 37 3.25 4.24 3.77
CA LYS A 37 4.52 4.27 3.01
C LYS A 37 4.53 3.41 1.73
N LEU A 38 3.37 3.28 1.08
CA LEU A 38 3.19 2.55 -0.17
C LEU A 38 4.13 3.04 -1.27
N ILE A 39 4.36 4.35 -1.30
CA ILE A 39 5.14 5.04 -2.32
C ILE A 39 6.61 5.20 -1.90
N GLY A 40 7.08 4.39 -0.93
CA GLY A 40 8.48 4.32 -0.53
C GLY A 40 9.06 5.64 0.00
N GLU A 41 8.26 6.42 0.72
CA GLU A 41 8.60 7.81 1.14
C GLU A 41 8.94 8.74 -0.03
N GLY A 42 8.14 8.64 -1.11
CA GLY A 42 8.30 9.48 -2.30
C GLY A 42 9.31 8.94 -3.30
N LYS A 43 10.04 7.85 -3.00
CA LYS A 43 10.98 7.22 -3.96
C LYS A 43 10.32 6.76 -5.25
N PHE A 44 9.01 6.50 -5.23
CA PHE A 44 8.25 6.08 -6.42
C PHE A 44 7.37 7.19 -7.00
N ARG A 45 7.47 8.44 -6.51
CA ARG A 45 6.50 9.51 -6.81
C ARG A 45 6.38 9.83 -8.31
N ASP A 46 7.47 9.66 -9.06
CA ASP A 46 7.51 9.95 -10.50
C ASP A 46 7.34 8.70 -11.38
N ASP A 47 7.29 7.52 -10.77
CA ASP A 47 7.16 6.23 -11.46
C ASP A 47 5.71 5.74 -11.39
N LYS A 48 4.93 6.11 -12.41
CA LYS A 48 3.50 5.76 -12.51
C LYS A 48 3.24 4.26 -12.45
N ALA A 49 4.14 3.44 -12.99
CA ALA A 49 3.99 1.98 -12.98
C ALA A 49 4.18 1.44 -11.55
N LYS A 50 5.19 1.95 -10.83
CA LYS A 50 5.39 1.57 -9.42
C LYS A 50 4.28 2.07 -8.50
N ILE A 51 3.72 3.25 -8.74
CA ILE A 51 2.55 3.72 -7.98
C ILE A 51 1.40 2.74 -8.15
N ASN A 52 1.05 2.39 -9.39
CA ASN A 52 -0.04 1.45 -9.67
C ASN A 52 0.20 0.08 -9.03
N GLU A 53 1.41 -0.45 -9.15
CA GLU A 53 1.77 -1.74 -8.58
C GLU A 53 1.76 -1.71 -7.04
N ALA A 54 2.21 -0.63 -6.40
CA ALA A 54 2.16 -0.49 -4.95
C ALA A 54 0.72 -0.50 -4.41
N LEU A 55 -0.19 0.20 -5.10
CA LEU A 55 -1.61 0.25 -4.75
C LEU A 55 -2.26 -1.12 -4.95
N ARG A 56 -2.07 -1.72 -6.12
CA ARG A 56 -2.59 -3.06 -6.45
C ARG A 56 -2.10 -4.11 -5.45
N PHE A 57 -0.79 -4.16 -5.21
CA PHE A 57 -0.18 -5.07 -4.26
C PHE A 57 -0.82 -4.96 -2.87
N SER A 58 -0.98 -3.75 -2.35
CA SER A 58 -1.54 -3.53 -1.01
C SER A 58 -2.99 -4.02 -0.90
N LEU A 59 -3.79 -3.83 -1.95
CA LEU A 59 -5.16 -4.36 -2.03
C LEU A 59 -5.16 -5.90 -2.12
N ASP A 60 -4.23 -6.48 -2.89
CA ASP A 60 -4.08 -7.92 -3.12
C ASP A 60 -3.66 -8.73 -1.89
N LEU A 61 -3.10 -8.09 -0.86
CA LEU A 61 -2.74 -8.79 0.37
C LEU A 61 -3.94 -9.33 1.15
N LYS A 62 -5.14 -8.75 0.96
CA LYS A 62 -6.39 -9.12 1.67
C LYS A 62 -6.25 -9.16 3.20
N CYS A 63 -5.32 -8.38 3.75
CA CYS A 63 -5.10 -8.22 5.18
C CYS A 63 -4.82 -6.75 5.57
N ILE A 64 -5.05 -5.83 4.64
CA ILE A 64 -4.88 -4.39 4.84
C ILE A 64 -6.28 -3.77 4.80
N ASP A 65 -6.71 -3.18 5.91
CA ASP A 65 -8.07 -2.69 6.11
C ASP A 65 -8.25 -1.24 5.69
N ALA A 66 -7.20 -0.44 5.79
CA ALA A 66 -7.18 0.94 5.32
C ALA A 66 -5.80 1.34 4.79
N LEU A 67 -5.76 2.35 3.93
CA LEU A 67 -4.54 2.91 3.37
C LEU A 67 -4.41 4.38 3.73
N ILE A 68 -3.22 4.78 4.17
CA ILE A 68 -2.87 6.19 4.37
C ILE A 68 -1.85 6.60 3.32
N VAL A 69 -2.22 7.58 2.52
CA VAL A 69 -1.35 8.23 1.53
C VAL A 69 -1.32 9.73 1.85
N GLY A 70 -0.11 10.27 1.98
CA GLY A 70 0.09 11.71 2.16
C GLY A 70 0.19 12.40 0.80
N PHE A 71 -0.51 13.52 0.67
CA PHE A 71 -0.54 14.33 -0.53
C PHE A 71 -0.12 15.77 -0.20
N GLU A 72 0.62 16.38 -1.12
CA GLU A 72 0.97 17.81 -1.07
C GLU A 72 -0.07 18.65 -1.81
N LYS A 73 -0.72 18.07 -2.84
CA LYS A 73 -1.68 18.77 -3.71
C LYS A 73 -2.98 18.01 -3.87
N GLN A 74 -4.08 18.74 -4.13
CA GLN A 74 -5.41 18.14 -4.27
C GLN A 74 -5.54 17.25 -5.51
N GLU A 75 -4.80 17.57 -6.58
CA GLU A 75 -4.82 16.79 -7.83
C GLU A 75 -4.30 15.36 -7.60
N GLU A 76 -3.38 15.19 -6.64
CA GLU A 76 -2.85 13.88 -6.28
C GLU A 76 -3.93 13.02 -5.62
N ILE A 77 -4.84 13.61 -4.83
CA ILE A 77 -6.00 12.91 -4.25
C ILE A 77 -6.89 12.37 -5.38
N VAL A 78 -7.17 13.20 -6.39
CA VAL A 78 -8.00 12.82 -7.54
C VAL A 78 -7.33 11.71 -8.36
N ASP A 79 -6.02 11.83 -8.62
CA ASP A 79 -5.24 10.82 -9.34
C ASP A 79 -5.22 9.47 -8.60
N TYR A 80 -4.93 9.48 -7.30
CA TYR A 80 -4.86 8.25 -6.51
C TYR A 80 -6.23 7.60 -6.33
N LYS A 81 -7.30 8.39 -6.21
CA LYS A 81 -8.67 7.84 -6.23
C LYS A 81 -8.92 7.09 -7.53
N LYS A 82 -8.60 7.66 -8.69
CA LYS A 82 -8.76 7.00 -10.01
C LYS A 82 -7.96 5.70 -10.09
N ARG A 83 -6.69 5.71 -9.66
CA ARG A 83 -5.83 4.52 -9.66
C ARG A 83 -6.36 3.41 -8.76
N LEU A 84 -6.82 3.77 -7.55
CA LEU A 84 -7.41 2.81 -6.61
C LEU A 84 -8.69 2.19 -7.18
N THR A 85 -9.57 3.00 -7.79
CA THR A 85 -10.78 2.48 -8.45
C THR A 85 -10.42 1.51 -9.57
N ALA A 86 -9.50 1.89 -10.47
CA ALA A 86 -9.06 1.00 -11.55
C ALA A 86 -8.42 -0.30 -11.03
N ALA A 87 -7.64 -0.22 -9.96
CA ALA A 87 -7.03 -1.40 -9.32
C ALA A 87 -8.05 -2.30 -8.62
N LEU A 88 -9.19 -1.77 -8.17
CA LEU A 88 -10.29 -2.55 -7.59
C LEU A 88 -11.13 -3.22 -8.68
N GLU A 89 -11.40 -2.53 -9.78
CA GLU A 89 -12.18 -3.04 -10.91
C GLU A 89 -11.45 -4.14 -11.70
N ALA A 90 -10.12 -4.13 -11.70
CA ALA A 90 -9.30 -5.13 -12.36
C ALA A 90 -9.14 -6.45 -11.57
N ARG A 91 -9.83 -6.62 -10.44
CA ARG A 91 -9.71 -7.78 -9.54
C ARG A 91 -10.79 -8.82 -9.74
#